data_AF-A0A6L4ASF8-F1
#
_entry.id   AF-A0A6L4ASF8-F1
#
_cell.length_a   1.000
_cell.length_b   1.000
_cell.length_c   1.000
_cell.angle_alpha   90.00
_cell.angle_beta   90.00
_cell.angle_gamma   90.00
#
_symmetry.space_group_name_H-M   'P 1'
#
loop_
_entity.id
_entity.type
_entity.pdbx_description
1 polymer ?
#
loop_
_entity_poly.entity_id
_entity_poly.type
_entity_poly.pdbx_seq_one_letter_code
_entity_poly.pdbx_strand_id
1 'polypeptide(L)' 'HAPIDDTGRRLLEAAFERLGLSARALARITRVARTIADLADAEAIAPAHLAEAIQYRSLDRRLVAPHPAGGASAP' A
#
# COMPACT_ATOMS: atom_id res chain seq x y z
N HIS A 1 -4.29 11.44 -15.10
CA HIS A 1 -3.44 10.65 -14.18
C HIS A 1 -2.22 11.48 -13.84
N ALA A 2 -2.02 11.82 -12.57
CA ALA A 2 -0.81 12.55 -12.15
C ALA A 2 0.43 11.64 -12.28
N PRO A 3 1.57 12.15 -12.73
CA PRO A 3 2.78 11.36 -12.87
C PRO A 3 3.29 10.92 -11.49
N ILE A 4 3.62 9.64 -11.37
CA ILE A 4 4.37 9.10 -10.23
C ILE A 4 5.84 9.23 -10.59
N ASP A 5 6.64 9.77 -9.68
CA ASP A 5 8.08 9.88 -9.86
C ASP A 5 8.78 8.51 -9.79
N ASP A 6 10.05 8.44 -10.20
CA ASP A 6 10.80 7.19 -10.18
C ASP A 6 10.96 6.62 -8.76
N THR A 7 10.98 7.48 -7.74
CA THR A 7 11.03 7.08 -6.32
C THR A 7 9.76 6.33 -5.94
N GLY A 8 8.59 6.88 -6.25
CA GLY A 8 7.30 6.23 -6.02
C GLY A 8 7.18 4.91 -6.79
N ARG A 9 7.68 4.87 -8.03
CA ARG A 9 7.70 3.64 -8.84
C ARG A 9 8.54 2.54 -8.19
N ARG A 10 9.75 2.84 -7.71
CA ARG A 10 10.61 1.88 -6.98
C ARG A 10 9.95 1.39 -5.68
N LEU A 11 9.27 2.28 -4.96
CA LEU A 11 8.52 1.92 -3.74
C LEU A 11 7.41 0.91 -4.05
N LEU A 12 6.69 1.14 -5.15
CA LEU A 12 5.64 0.24 -5.62
C LEU A 12 6.19 -1.12 -6.06
N GLU A 13 7.30 -1.15 -6.81
CA GLU A 13 7.98 -2.40 -7.21
C GLU A 13 8.45 -3.19 -5.98
N ALA A 14 9.11 -2.53 -5.01
CA ALA A 14 9.55 -3.19 -3.78
C ALA A 14 8.37 -3.74 -2.95
N ALA A 15 7.26 -2.99 -2.88
CA ALA A 15 6.05 -3.47 -2.22
C ALA A 15 5.40 -4.63 -2.97
N PHE A 16 5.45 -4.62 -4.30
CA PHE A 16 4.90 -5.68 -5.15
C PHE A 16 5.59 -7.02 -4.89
N GLU A 17 6.92 -7.03 -4.91
CA GLU A 17 7.74 -8.22 -4.61
C GLU A 17 7.54 -8.70 -3.18
N ARG A 18 7.54 -7.78 -2.20
CA ARG A 18 7.46 -8.14 -0.77
C ARG A 18 6.08 -8.64 -0.34
N LEU A 19 5.01 -8.09 -0.92
CA LEU A 19 3.64 -8.36 -0.49
C LEU A 19 2.90 -9.31 -1.45
N GLY A 20 3.52 -9.72 -2.56
CA GLY A 20 2.90 -10.57 -3.58
C GLY A 20 1.66 -9.91 -4.20
N LEU A 21 1.73 -8.60 -4.44
CA LEU A 21 0.59 -7.83 -4.96
C LEU A 21 0.34 -8.18 -6.43
N SER A 22 -0.90 -8.01 -6.89
CA SER A 22 -1.24 -8.10 -8.31
C SER A 22 -1.34 -6.71 -8.93
N ALA A 23 -1.33 -6.63 -10.27
CA ALA A 23 -1.56 -5.38 -10.99
C ALA A 23 -2.87 -4.68 -10.56
N ARG A 24 -3.91 -5.45 -10.18
CA ARG A 24 -5.16 -4.92 -9.61
C ARG A 24 -4.97 -4.27 -8.24
N ALA A 25 -4.11 -4.85 -7.40
CA ALA A 25 -3.79 -4.26 -6.10
C ALA A 25 -2.99 -2.96 -6.28
N LEU A 26 -2.05 -2.93 -7.22
CA LEU A 26 -1.30 -1.72 -7.58
C LEU A 26 -2.24 -0.58 -8.01
N ALA A 27 -3.18 -0.86 -8.92
CA ALA A 27 -4.16 0.13 -9.37
C ALA A 27 -5.02 0.69 -8.22
N ARG A 28 -5.35 -0.14 -7.21
CA ARG A 28 -6.03 0.34 -6.00
C ARG A 28 -5.12 1.22 -5.14
N ILE A 29 -3.88 0.81 -4.91
CA ILE A 29 -2.90 1.60 -4.14
C ILE A 29 -2.72 2.98 -4.77
N THR A 30 -2.59 3.07 -6.10
CA THR A 30 -2.48 4.35 -6.80
C THR A 30 -3.72 5.22 -6.62
N ARG A 31 -4.94 4.65 -6.61
CA ARG A 31 -6.15 5.43 -6.33
C ARG A 31 -6.18 5.96 -4.91
N VAL A 32 -5.86 5.12 -3.92
CA VAL A 32 -5.81 5.52 -2.51
C VAL A 32 -4.75 6.61 -2.31
N ALA A 33 -3.55 6.42 -2.88
CA ALA A 33 -2.48 7.41 -2.82
C ALA A 33 -2.89 8.74 -3.48
N ARG A 34 -3.69 8.69 -4.57
CA ARG A 34 -4.24 9.91 -5.17
C ARG A 34 -5.24 10.59 -4.23
N THR A 35 -6.14 9.84 -3.61
CA THR A 35 -7.07 10.39 -2.62
C THR A 35 -6.33 11.03 -1.45
N ILE A 36 -5.27 10.41 -0.94
CA ILE A 36 -4.44 10.97 0.15
C ILE A 36 -3.77 12.26 -0.32
N ALA A 37 -3.21 12.28 -1.54
CA ALA A 37 -2.63 13.49 -2.12
C ALA A 37 -3.66 14.62 -2.27
N ASP A 38 -4.86 14.30 -2.76
CA ASP A 38 -5.96 15.26 -2.92
C ASP A 38 -6.41 15.81 -1.55
N LEU A 39 -6.46 14.97 -0.50
CA LEU A 39 -6.77 15.40 0.87
C LEU A 39 -5.66 16.26 1.51
N ALA A 40 -4.42 16.12 1.05
CA ALA A 40 -3.28 16.89 1.49
C ALA A 40 -3.06 18.16 0.65
N ASP A 41 -3.99 18.51 -0.25
CA ASP A 41 -3.85 19.59 -1.25
C ASP A 41 -2.55 19.49 -2.08
N ALA A 42 -2.06 18.27 -2.31
CA ALA A 42 -0.85 18.01 -3.08
C ALA A 42 -1.18 17.80 -4.57
N GLU A 43 -0.56 18.59 -5.44
CA GLU A 43 -0.75 18.47 -6.90
C GLU A 43 -0.30 17.11 -7.44
N ALA A 44 0.75 16.53 -6.83
CA ALA A 44 1.38 15.27 -7.25
C ALA A 44 1.33 14.20 -6.15
N ILE A 45 1.39 12.94 -6.57
CA ILE A 45 1.52 11.81 -5.65
C ILE A 45 2.97 11.72 -5.19
N ALA A 46 3.22 12.10 -3.94
CA ALA A 46 4.52 11.94 -3.30
C ALA A 46 4.73 10.49 -2.80
N PRO A 47 5.99 10.07 -2.60
CA PRO A 47 6.33 8.78 -1.99
C PRO A 47 5.64 8.52 -0.64
N ALA A 48 5.39 9.57 0.15
CA ALA A 48 4.67 9.47 1.43
C ALA A 48 3.22 8.98 1.25
N HIS A 49 2.49 9.50 0.25
CA HIS A 49 1.11 9.08 -0.04
C HIS A 49 1.05 7.61 -0.49
N LEU A 50 2.07 7.17 -1.25
CA LEU A 50 2.19 5.77 -1.66
C LEU A 50 2.48 4.87 -0.46
N ALA A 51 3.40 5.26 0.41
CA ALA A 51 3.73 4.49 1.61
C ALA A 51 2.51 4.33 2.53
N GLU A 52 1.70 5.37 2.68
CA GLU A 52 0.47 5.32 3.47
C GLU A 52 -0.60 4.43 2.81
N ALA A 53 -0.80 4.57 1.49
CA ALA A 53 -1.71 3.71 0.73
C ALA A 53 -1.33 2.22 0.80
N ILE A 54 -0.04 1.89 0.77
CA ILE A 54 0.46 0.53 0.95
C ILE A 54 0.14 0.02 2.36
N GLN A 55 0.34 0.85 3.40
CA GLN A 55 0.05 0.49 4.78
C GLN A 55 -1.44 0.18 5.00
N TYR A 56 -2.36 0.97 4.44
CA TYR A 56 -3.79 0.67 4.51
C TYR A 56 -4.12 -0.71 3.91
N ARG A 57 -3.43 -1.11 2.85
CA ARG A 57 -3.60 -2.43 2.21
C ARG A 57 -3.07 -3.57 3.07
N SER A 58 -1.92 -3.39 3.70
CA SER A 58 -1.37 -4.36 4.65
C SER A 58 -2.28 -4.51 5.87
N LEU A 59 -2.86 -3.41 6.36
CA LEU A 59 -3.84 -3.40 7.45
C LEU A 59 -5.12 -4.15 7.05
N ASP A 60 -5.71 -3.85 5.90
CA ASP A 60 -6.89 -4.53 5.35
C ASP A 60 -6.68 -6.05 5.25
N ARG A 61 -5.51 -6.48 4.77
CA ARG A 61 -5.15 -7.91 4.76
C ARG A 61 -5.05 -8.52 6.16
N ARG A 62 -4.57 -7.77 7.17
CA ARG A 62 -4.53 -8.23 8.57
C ARG A 62 -5.91 -8.28 9.23
N LEU A 63 -6.82 -7.40 8.84
CA LEU A 63 -8.19 -7.37 9.37
C LEU A 63 -9.06 -8.49 8.78
N VAL A 64 -8.82 -8.86 7.51
CA VAL A 64 -9.55 -9.94 6.83
C VAL A 64 -8.87 -11.31 7.01
N ALA A 65 -7.56 -11.35 7.24
CA ALA A 65 -6.91 -12.59 7.66
C ALA A 65 -7.51 -13.00 9.01
N PRO A 66 -7.97 -14.26 9.15
CA PRO A 66 -8.43 -14.73 10.44
C PRO A 66 -7.31 -14.51 11.46
N HIS A 67 -7.65 -13.88 12.59
CA HIS A 67 -6.80 -13.93 13.77
C HIS A 67 -6.40 -15.40 13.94
N PRO A 68 -5.10 -15.76 14.04
CA PRO A 68 -4.73 -17.13 14.28
C PRO A 68 -5.37 -17.53 15.61
N ALA A 69 -6.47 -18.28 15.52
CA ALA A 69 -7.17 -18.77 16.68
C ALA A 69 -6.26 -19.81 17.34
N GLY A 70 -5.50 -19.37 18.34
CA GLY A 70 -4.90 -20.19 19.38
C GLY A 70 -3.75 -21.13 19.00
N GLY A 71 -2.64 -20.97 19.72
CA GLY A 71 -1.94 -22.11 20.34
C GLY A 71 -0.67 -22.62 19.67
N ALA A 72 0.48 -22.33 20.29
CA ALA A 72 1.36 -23.36 20.85
C ALA A 72 2.55 -22.71 21.58
N SER A 73 2.80 -23.20 22.80
CA SER A 73 3.94 -22.89 23.67
C SER A 73 5.25 -22.78 22.92
N ALA A 74 6.04 -21.76 23.26
CA ALA A 74 7.49 -21.83 23.09
C ALA A 74 8.07 -22.73 24.21
N PRO A 75 8.99 -23.65 23.91
CA PRO A 75 9.82 -24.31 24.92
C PRO A 75 10.80 -23.34 25.58
#